data_AF-A0A1F7X7G5-F1
#
_entry.id   AF-A0A1F7X7G5-F1
#
_cell.length_a   1.000
_cell.length_b   1.000
_cell.length_c   1.000
_cell.angle_alpha   90.00
_cell.angle_beta   90.00
_cell.angle_gamma   90.00
#
_symmetry.space_group_name_H-M   'P 1'
#
loop_
_entity.id
_entity.type
_entity.pdbx_description
1 polymer ?
#
loop_
_entity_poly.entity_id
_entity_poly.type
_entity_poly.pdbx_seq_one_letter_code
_entity_poly.pdbx_strand_id
1 'polypeptide(L)'
;MPSKQKRIKLPIWHVRVTKKSEVNFKNIPYLKLIIITLLLNCLVILLIFFIRSHLPPQLPLLYGLPKSEDQLVKTLSLTIPNFTAGLILLLNLVISLILEEEFLHKTLIINSFIVTLLSSITVFKIIFLVGSF
;
A
#
# COMPACT_ATOMS: atom_id res chain seq x y z
N MET A 1 -65.25 -9.02 33.97
CA MET A 1 -64.25 -7.95 33.71
C MET A 1 -63.10 -8.53 32.89
N PRO A 2 -63.03 -8.33 31.56
CA PRO A 2 -61.86 -8.73 30.79
C PRO A 2 -60.84 -7.58 30.71
N SER A 3 -59.59 -7.90 31.04
CA SER A 3 -58.45 -6.99 31.12
C SER A 3 -57.99 -6.51 29.73
N LYS A 4 -57.83 -5.19 29.58
CA LYS A 4 -57.35 -4.55 28.35
C LYS A 4 -55.87 -4.87 28.13
N GLN A 5 -55.58 -5.69 27.13
CA GLN A 5 -54.23 -6.01 26.69
C GLN A 5 -53.65 -4.82 25.90
N LYS A 6 -52.73 -4.06 26.54
CA LYS A 6 -51.99 -2.97 25.89
C LYS A 6 -51.05 -3.54 24.83
N ARG A 7 -51.38 -3.32 23.55
CA ARG A 7 -50.46 -3.60 22.43
C ARG A 7 -49.31 -2.59 22.47
N ILE A 8 -48.13 -3.04 22.89
CA ILE A 8 -46.89 -2.28 22.82
C ILE A 8 -46.48 -2.22 21.34
N LYS A 9 -46.58 -1.04 20.73
CA LYS A 9 -46.08 -0.79 19.37
C LYS A 9 -44.57 -0.63 19.47
N LEU A 10 -43.81 -1.64 19.06
CA LEU A 10 -42.35 -1.54 18.95
C LEU A 10 -41.99 -0.64 17.76
N PRO A 11 -41.05 0.31 17.92
CA PRO A 11 -40.54 1.10 16.80
C PRO A 11 -39.70 0.20 15.88
N ILE A 12 -40.17 0.06 14.64
CA ILE A 12 -39.47 -0.68 13.59
C ILE A 12 -38.25 0.16 13.21
N TRP A 13 -37.06 -0.31 13.62
CA TRP A 13 -35.80 0.29 13.23
C TRP A 13 -35.69 0.23 11.70
N HIS A 14 -35.73 1.39 11.05
CA HIS A 14 -35.48 1.50 9.62
C HIS A 14 -34.02 1.13 9.32
N VAL A 15 -33.80 -0.13 8.96
CA VAL A 15 -32.56 -0.58 8.32
C VAL A 15 -32.46 0.19 7.00
N ARG A 16 -31.68 1.26 6.99
CA ARG A 16 -31.33 1.99 5.76
C ARG A 16 -30.44 1.08 4.93
N VAL A 17 -31.05 0.38 3.98
CA VAL A 17 -30.32 -0.32 2.92
C VAL A 17 -29.58 0.75 2.14
N THR A 18 -28.25 0.75 2.24
CA THR A 18 -27.38 1.71 1.57
C THR A 18 -27.51 1.55 0.06
N LYS A 19 -27.62 2.69 -0.60
CA LYS A 19 -27.94 2.85 -2.02
C LYS A 19 -26.74 2.39 -2.85
N LYS A 20 -26.95 1.43 -3.75
CA LYS A 20 -25.95 0.88 -4.70
C LYS A 20 -25.05 1.99 -5.28
N SER A 21 -23.76 1.95 -4.96
CA SER A 21 -22.76 2.88 -5.48
C SER A 21 -22.64 2.79 -6.99
N GLU A 22 -22.98 3.88 -7.67
CA GLU A 22 -22.57 4.10 -9.04
C GLU A 22 -21.08 4.44 -9.03
N VAL A 23 -20.26 3.66 -9.75
CA VAL A 23 -18.81 3.85 -9.82
C VAL A 23 -18.52 5.20 -10.47
N ASN A 24 -18.25 6.21 -9.64
CA ASN A 24 -18.06 7.58 -10.09
C ASN A 24 -16.57 7.86 -10.33
N PHE A 25 -16.11 7.55 -11.54
CA PHE A 25 -14.73 7.79 -11.99
C PHE A 25 -14.36 9.29 -12.11
N LYS A 26 -15.31 10.21 -11.94
CA LYS A 26 -15.12 11.61 -12.34
C LYS A 26 -14.25 12.41 -11.37
N ASN A 27 -14.03 11.92 -10.15
CA ASN A 27 -13.18 12.55 -9.15
C ASN A 27 -12.34 11.48 -8.44
N ILE A 28 -11.31 10.92 -9.08
CA ILE A 28 -10.30 10.14 -8.35
C ILE A 28 -9.59 11.15 -7.42
N PRO A 29 -9.83 11.10 -6.10
CA PRO A 29 -9.22 12.06 -5.20
C PRO A 29 -7.71 11.77 -5.17
N TYR A 30 -6.88 12.80 -5.07
CA TYR A 30 -5.42 12.66 -4.94
C TYR A 30 -4.70 11.99 -6.12
N LEU A 31 -5.19 12.17 -7.35
CA LEU A 31 -4.53 11.68 -8.57
C LEU A 31 -3.05 12.10 -8.66
N LYS A 32 -2.71 13.32 -8.23
CA LYS A 32 -1.31 13.78 -8.13
C LYS A 32 -0.47 12.87 -7.21
N LEU A 33 -1.03 12.48 -6.07
CA LEU A 33 -0.36 11.68 -5.06
C LEU A 33 -0.17 10.23 -5.55
N ILE A 34 -1.18 9.69 -6.25
CA ILE A 34 -1.08 8.39 -6.93
C ILE A 34 0.04 8.41 -7.97
N ILE A 35 0.07 9.43 -8.84
CA ILE A 35 1.13 9.59 -9.86
C ILE A 35 2.51 9.69 -9.19
N ILE A 36 2.66 10.52 -8.16
CA ILE A 36 3.93 10.65 -7.42
C ILE A 36 4.34 9.29 -6.82
N THR A 37 3.40 8.55 -6.22
CA THR A 37 3.68 7.24 -5.62
C THR A 37 4.14 6.22 -6.67
N LEU A 38 3.49 6.19 -7.84
CA LEU A 38 3.90 5.35 -8.97
C LEU A 38 5.28 5.75 -9.50
N LEU A 39 5.49 7.05 -9.75
CA LEU A 39 6.78 7.56 -10.22
C LEU A 39 7.90 7.24 -9.25
N LEU A 40 7.67 7.36 -7.94
CA LEU A 40 8.67 7.07 -6.92
C LEU A 40 9.04 5.58 -6.92
N ASN A 41 8.06 4.68 -6.94
CA ASN A 41 8.33 3.24 -7.07
C ASN A 41 9.12 2.91 -8.34
N CYS A 42 8.71 3.44 -9.50
CA CYS A 42 9.40 3.24 -10.77
C CYS A 42 10.82 3.80 -10.74
N LEU A 43 11.01 5.01 -10.19
CA LEU A 43 12.32 5.66 -10.11
C LEU A 43 13.29 4.87 -9.25
N VAL A 44 12.85 4.36 -8.09
CA VAL A 44 13.74 3.55 -7.23
C VAL A 44 14.06 2.20 -7.88
N ILE A 45 13.08 1.56 -8.54
CA ILE A 45 13.34 0.32 -9.29
C ILE A 45 14.36 0.57 -10.42
N LEU A 46 14.17 1.63 -11.21
CA LEU A 46 15.12 2.02 -12.27
C LEU A 46 16.50 2.33 -11.69
N LEU A 47 16.56 3.06 -10.57
CA LEU A 47 17.82 3.35 -9.89
C LEU A 47 18.55 2.06 -9.53
N ILE A 48 17.87 1.06 -8.96
CA ILE A 48 18.45 -0.26 -8.66
C ILE A 48 19.03 -0.90 -9.95
N PHE A 49 18.30 -0.84 -11.06
CA PHE A 49 18.80 -1.37 -12.34
C PHE A 49 20.07 -0.67 -12.84
N PHE A 50 20.20 0.65 -12.64
CA PHE A 50 21.39 1.41 -13.04
C PHE A 50 22.59 1.16 -12.11
N ILE A 51 22.36 1.11 -10.80
CA ILE A 51 23.46 0.95 -9.83
C ILE A 51 23.87 -0.50 -9.61
N ARG A 52 23.12 -1.49 -10.13
CA ARG A 52 23.40 -2.91 -9.89
C ARG A 52 24.83 -3.34 -10.27
N SER A 53 25.46 -2.66 -11.23
CA SER A 53 26.85 -2.92 -11.64
C SER A 53 27.89 -2.47 -10.62
N HIS A 54 27.53 -1.54 -9.74
CA HIS A 54 28.35 -1.02 -8.66
C HIS A 54 28.04 -1.69 -7.31
N LEU A 55 26.95 -2.46 -7.24
CA LEU A 55 26.59 -3.25 -6.07
C LEU A 55 27.18 -4.66 -6.18
N PRO A 56 27.53 -5.31 -5.06
CA PRO A 56 27.93 -6.70 -5.09
C PRO A 56 26.77 -7.57 -5.62
N PRO A 57 27.10 -8.70 -6.28
CA PRO A 57 26.12 -9.57 -6.93
C PRO A 57 25.14 -10.21 -5.94
N GLN A 58 25.52 -10.26 -4.66
CA GLN A 58 24.70 -10.76 -3.58
C GLN A 58 24.67 -9.76 -2.41
N LEU A 59 23.50 -9.63 -1.77
CA LEU A 59 23.22 -8.65 -0.73
C LEU A 59 22.51 -9.31 0.46
N PRO A 60 22.80 -8.87 1.69
CA PRO A 60 22.12 -9.35 2.89
C PRO A 60 20.76 -8.67 3.05
N LEU A 61 19.78 -9.06 2.23
CA LEU A 61 18.42 -8.52 2.29
C LEU A 61 17.63 -9.03 3.50
N LEU A 62 17.96 -10.23 4.01
CA LEU A 62 17.14 -10.93 4.99
C LEU A 62 17.54 -10.72 6.45
N TYR A 63 18.74 -10.20 6.76
CA TYR A 63 19.21 -10.02 8.14
C TYR A 63 20.30 -8.93 8.30
N GLY A 64 20.44 -8.41 9.53
CA GLY A 64 21.36 -7.33 9.89
C GLY A 64 22.86 -7.66 9.98
N LEU A 65 23.27 -8.91 9.68
CA LEU A 65 24.66 -9.35 9.48
C LEU A 65 24.61 -10.80 8.95
N PRO A 66 24.91 -11.05 7.66
CA PRO A 66 24.86 -12.41 7.12
C PRO A 66 25.97 -13.25 7.75
N LYS A 67 25.61 -14.35 8.42
CA LYS A 67 26.60 -15.32 8.95
C LYS A 67 26.86 -16.50 8.00
N SER A 68 26.03 -16.67 6.97
CA SER A 68 26.05 -17.81 6.05
C SER A 68 25.66 -17.39 4.64
N GLU A 69 26.17 -18.08 3.62
CA GLU A 69 25.90 -17.79 2.20
C GLU A 69 24.40 -17.86 1.84
N ASP A 70 23.63 -18.70 2.54
CA ASP A 70 22.18 -18.83 2.36
C ASP A 70 21.38 -17.55 2.69
N GLN A 71 22.01 -16.59 3.38
CA GLN A 71 21.38 -15.31 3.76
C GLN A 71 21.63 -14.20 2.73
N LEU A 72 22.39 -14.50 1.68
CA LEU A 72 22.72 -13.58 0.60
C LEU A 72 21.72 -13.75 -0.55
N VAL A 73 21.18 -12.63 -1.02
CA VAL A 73 20.16 -12.61 -2.07
C VAL A 73 20.67 -11.79 -3.25
N LYS A 74 20.30 -12.16 -4.48
CA LYS A 74 20.68 -11.43 -5.69
C LYS A 74 20.33 -9.95 -5.58
N THR A 75 21.18 -9.09 -6.15
CA THR A 75 20.99 -7.61 -6.17
C THR A 75 19.60 -7.18 -6.65
N LEU A 76 19.03 -7.89 -7.63
CA LEU A 76 17.68 -7.61 -8.16
C LEU A 76 16.58 -7.72 -7.10
N SER A 77 16.79 -8.49 -6.03
CA SER A 77 15.83 -8.61 -4.93
C SER A 77 15.66 -7.32 -4.11
N LEU A 78 16.53 -6.31 -4.30
CA LEU A 78 16.29 -4.94 -3.80
C LEU A 78 15.04 -4.29 -4.39
N THR A 79 14.54 -4.80 -5.52
CA THR A 79 13.30 -4.29 -6.12
C THR A 79 12.05 -4.75 -5.36
N ILE A 80 12.15 -5.81 -4.54
CA ILE A 80 11.03 -6.42 -3.84
C ILE A 80 10.26 -5.40 -3.00
N PRO A 81 10.88 -4.59 -2.10
CA PRO A 81 10.14 -3.61 -1.32
C PRO A 81 9.25 -2.71 -2.16
N ASN A 82 9.78 -2.07 -3.21
CA ASN A 82 9.04 -1.11 -4.02
C ASN A 82 8.03 -1.79 -4.96
N PHE A 83 8.35 -3.00 -5.43
CA PHE A 83 7.37 -3.80 -6.17
C PHE A 83 6.16 -4.14 -5.28
N THR A 84 6.41 -4.53 -4.02
CA THR A 84 5.35 -4.84 -3.05
C THR A 84 4.55 -3.59 -2.69
N ALA A 85 5.20 -2.45 -2.50
CA ALA A 85 4.53 -1.16 -2.26
C ALA A 85 3.66 -0.73 -3.46
N GLY A 86 4.14 -0.95 -4.69
CA GLY A 86 3.37 -0.73 -5.92
C GLY A 86 2.14 -1.64 -6.00
N LEU A 87 2.26 -2.92 -5.64
CA LEU A 87 1.13 -3.84 -5.55
C LEU A 87 0.10 -3.39 -4.50
N ILE A 88 0.56 -2.94 -3.33
CA ILE A 88 -0.32 -2.40 -2.28
C ILE A 88 -1.08 -1.17 -2.81
N LEU A 89 -0.42 -0.26 -3.53
CA LEU A 89 -1.08 0.87 -4.17
C LEU A 89 -2.16 0.40 -5.16
N LEU A 90 -1.86 -0.57 -6.03
CA LEU A 90 -2.82 -1.10 -7.01
C LEU A 90 -4.04 -1.74 -6.31
N LEU A 91 -3.81 -2.54 -5.27
CA LEU A 91 -4.88 -3.12 -4.47
C LEU A 91 -5.72 -2.04 -3.80
N ASN A 92 -5.08 -1.03 -3.22
CA ASN A 92 -5.75 0.09 -2.58
C ASN A 92 -6.58 0.90 -3.57
N LEU A 93 -6.12 1.08 -4.81
CA LEU A 93 -6.91 1.71 -5.88
C LEU A 93 -8.14 0.87 -6.24
N VAL A 94 -8.00 -0.45 -6.40
CA VAL A 94 -9.12 -1.34 -6.68
C VAL A 94 -10.15 -1.31 -5.54
N ILE A 95 -9.71 -1.34 -4.29
CA ILE A 95 -10.59 -1.23 -3.12
C ILE A 95 -11.28 0.15 -3.11
N SER A 96 -10.56 1.22 -3.44
CA SER A 96 -11.11 2.58 -3.51
C SER A 96 -12.28 2.67 -4.49
N LEU A 97 -12.28 1.92 -5.60
CA LEU A 97 -13.37 1.95 -6.58
C LEU A 97 -14.71 1.43 -6.04
N ILE A 98 -14.68 0.61 -4.98
CA ILE A 98 -15.87 -0.02 -4.39
C ILE A 98 -16.38 0.78 -3.18
N LEU A 99 -15.54 1.63 -2.59
CA LEU A 99 -15.87 2.41 -1.41
C LEU A 99 -16.64 3.69 -1.78
N GLU A 100 -17.64 4.03 -0.98
CA GLU A 100 -18.41 5.28 -1.14
C GLU A 100 -17.80 6.45 -0.35
N GLU A 101 -17.15 6.14 0.78
CA GLU A 101 -16.71 7.13 1.76
C GLU A 101 -15.39 7.80 1.38
N GLU A 102 -15.41 9.12 1.13
CA GLU A 102 -14.23 9.91 0.74
C GLU A 102 -13.07 9.81 1.75
N PHE A 103 -13.38 9.64 3.04
CA PHE A 103 -12.38 9.44 4.09
C PHE A 103 -11.56 8.15 3.89
N LEU A 104 -12.21 7.07 3.45
CA LEU A 104 -11.53 5.80 3.22
C LEU A 104 -10.64 5.87 1.97
N HIS A 105 -11.10 6.54 0.90
CA HIS A 105 -10.27 6.80 -0.29
C HIS A 105 -8.97 7.53 0.08
N LYS A 106 -9.10 8.61 0.85
CA LYS A 106 -7.96 9.40 1.37
C LYS A 106 -6.98 8.54 2.14
N THR A 107 -7.50 7.74 3.06
CA THR A 107 -6.69 6.91 3.95
C THR A 107 -5.91 5.85 3.17
N LEU A 108 -6.55 5.19 2.20
CA LEU A 108 -5.92 4.18 1.36
C LEU A 108 -4.77 4.77 0.51
N ILE A 109 -4.98 5.93 -0.11
CA ILE A 109 -3.97 6.57 -0.96
C ILE A 109 -2.80 7.09 -0.10
N ILE A 110 -3.07 7.76 1.02
CA ILE A 110 -2.03 8.28 1.92
C ILE A 110 -1.21 7.12 2.51
N ASN A 111 -1.85 6.03 2.93
CA ASN A 111 -1.15 4.87 3.45
C ASN A 111 -0.24 4.23 2.39
N SER A 112 -0.72 4.12 1.14
CA SER A 112 0.09 3.62 0.01
C SER A 112 1.35 4.46 -0.22
N PHE A 113 1.23 5.78 -0.10
CA PHE A 113 2.35 6.70 -0.20
C PHE A 113 3.35 6.52 0.95
N ILE A 114 2.87 6.41 2.20
CA ILE A 114 3.73 6.15 3.37
C ILE A 114 4.48 4.82 3.22
N VAL A 115 3.80 3.76 2.81
CA VAL A 115 4.41 2.44 2.57
C VAL A 115 5.49 2.54 1.48
N THR A 116 5.23 3.30 0.42
CA THR A 116 6.20 3.54 -0.66
C THR A 116 7.44 4.30 -0.18
N LEU A 117 7.27 5.33 0.67
CA LEU A 117 8.39 6.03 1.30
C LEU A 117 9.23 5.09 2.17
N LEU A 118 8.57 4.28 3.02
CA LEU A 118 9.25 3.37 3.94
C LEU A 118 10.00 2.26 3.18
N SER A 119 9.40 1.77 2.11
CA SER A 119 10.04 0.85 1.16
C SER A 119 11.29 1.46 0.52
N SER A 120 11.20 2.71 0.07
CA SER A 120 12.32 3.41 -0.56
C SER A 120 13.46 3.65 0.43
N ILE A 121 13.14 4.07 1.65
CA ILE A 121 14.12 4.23 2.73
C ILE A 121 14.82 2.91 3.02
N THR A 122 14.09 1.79 3.04
CA THR A 122 14.67 0.45 3.22
C THR A 122 15.70 0.14 2.14
N VAL A 123 15.37 0.40 0.87
CA VAL A 123 16.29 0.20 -0.26
C VAL A 123 17.54 1.07 -0.12
N PHE A 124 17.40 2.36 0.14
CA PHE A 124 18.55 3.26 0.32
C PHE A 124 19.42 2.84 1.50
N LYS A 125 18.80 2.39 2.61
CA LYS A 125 19.53 1.91 3.77
C LYS A 125 20.39 0.67 3.44
N ILE A 126 19.87 -0.27 2.64
CA ILE A 126 20.64 -1.44 2.22
C ILE A 126 21.77 -1.03 1.26
N ILE A 127 21.49 -0.12 0.31
CA ILE A 127 22.51 0.39 -0.61
C ILE A 127 23.65 1.06 0.17
N PHE A 128 23.35 1.92 1.14
CA PHE A 128 24.38 2.58 1.95
C PHE A 128 25.11 1.62 2.89
N LEU A 129 24.40 0.62 3.45
CA LEU A 129 25.02 -0.41 4.28
C LEU A 129 26.09 -1.18 3.51
N VAL A 130 25.82 -1.48 2.23
CA VAL A 130 26.71 -2.30 1.40
C VAL A 130 27.76 -1.46 0.67
N GLY A 131 27.43 -0.23 0.27
CA GLY A 131 28.36 0.68 -0.42
C GLY A 131 29.34 1.42 0.50
N SER A 132 29.18 1.32 1.82
CA SER A 132 30.11 1.88 2.82
C SER A 132 31.29 0.95 3.14
N PHE A 133 31.37 -0.22 2.50
CA PHE A 133 32.49 -1.16 2.58
C PHE A 133 33.28 -1.12 1.27
#